data_AF-A0A914NXS1-F1
#
_entry.id   AF-A0A914NXS1-F1
#
_cell.length_a   1.000
_cell.length_b   1.000
_cell.length_c   1.000
_cell.angle_alpha   90.00
_cell.angle_beta   90.00
_cell.angle_gamma   90.00
#
_symmetry.space_group_name_H-M   'P 1'
#
loop_
_entity.id
_entity.type
_entity.pdbx_description
1 polymer ?
#
loop_
_entity_poly.entity_id
_entity_poly.type
_entity_poly.pdbx_seq_one_letter_code
_entity_poly.pdbx_strand_id
1 'polypeptide(L)'
;MYHFTKLAIELNEEDESVAPTDSRRRPDQRLMERGLWEEANKVKSEVEDRQRVVRKKREADVETAMAEGRPCPEYAPLWFEKTQDEYTGAVIHVFKNEYWDCKNKGDWNRCPNLW
;
A
#
# COMPACT_ATOMS: atom_id res chain seq x y z
N MET A 1 -3.74 20.85 -16.94
CA MET A 1 -3.75 19.43 -16.53
C MET A 1 -2.44 18.83 -17.00
N TYR A 2 -1.67 18.16 -16.14
CA TYR A 2 -0.23 17.79 -16.21
C TYR A 2 0.28 17.05 -17.47
N HIS A 3 -0.13 17.46 -18.67
CA HIS A 3 0.12 16.79 -19.95
C HIS A 3 -0.27 15.30 -19.95
N PHE A 4 -1.31 14.97 -19.18
CA PHE A 4 -1.82 13.62 -19.08
C PHE A 4 -2.53 13.19 -20.36
N THR A 5 -2.31 11.93 -20.73
CA THR A 5 -3.14 11.24 -21.72
C THR A 5 -4.54 11.01 -21.13
N LYS A 6 -5.53 10.78 -21.99
CA LYS A 6 -6.89 10.44 -21.54
C LYS A 6 -6.90 9.25 -20.58
N LEU A 7 -6.15 8.19 -20.89
CA LEU A 7 -6.01 7.03 -20.02
C LEU A 7 -5.47 7.41 -18.64
N ALA A 8 -4.44 8.27 -18.56
CA ALA A 8 -3.86 8.68 -17.28
C ALA A 8 -4.82 9.48 -16.40
N ILE A 9 -5.76 10.23 -17.01
CA ILE A 9 -6.82 10.94 -16.29
C ILE A 9 -7.80 9.93 -15.67
N GLU A 10 -8.21 8.91 -16.42
CA GLU A 10 -9.18 7.90 -16.00
C GLU A 10 -8.64 6.98 -14.87
N LEU A 11 -7.31 6.85 -14.72
CA LEU A 11 -6.71 5.97 -13.71
C LEU A 11 -7.07 6.35 -12.27
N ASN A 12 -7.25 7.64 -11.96
CA ASN A 12 -7.52 8.10 -10.60
C ASN A 12 -8.98 8.57 -10.37
N GLU A 13 -9.89 8.27 -11.28
CA GLU A 13 -11.33 8.49 -11.05
C GLU A 13 -11.81 7.68 -9.83
N GLU A 14 -12.76 8.24 -9.07
CA GLU A 14 -13.25 7.65 -7.83
C GLU A 14 -14.01 6.33 -8.11
N ASP A 15 -13.66 5.28 -7.37
CA ASP A 15 -14.34 3.98 -7.38
C ASP A 15 -14.55 3.55 -5.93
N GLU A 16 -15.80 3.39 -5.50
CA GLU A 16 -16.11 3.00 -4.13
C GLU A 16 -15.83 1.51 -3.87
N SER A 17 -15.78 0.70 -4.93
CA SER A 17 -15.62 -0.76 -4.85
C SER A 17 -14.19 -1.21 -4.56
N VAL A 18 -13.20 -0.31 -4.58
CA VAL A 18 -11.79 -0.67 -4.34
C VAL A 18 -11.43 -0.76 -2.86
N ALA A 19 -10.34 -1.48 -2.58
CA ALA A 19 -9.79 -1.63 -1.24
C ALA A 19 -9.52 -0.27 -0.57
N PRO A 20 -9.60 -0.19 0.77
CA PRO A 20 -9.16 0.98 1.52
C PRO A 20 -7.73 1.37 1.19
N THR A 21 -6.84 0.46 0.80
CA THR A 21 -5.45 0.76 0.46
C THR A 21 -5.22 1.22 -0.99
N ASP A 22 -6.27 1.38 -1.79
CA ASP A 22 -6.17 1.79 -3.20
C ASP A 22 -5.68 3.24 -3.34
N SER A 23 -4.86 3.50 -4.36
CA SER A 23 -4.31 4.83 -4.63
C SER A 23 -5.37 5.91 -4.84
N ARG A 24 -6.57 5.56 -5.34
CA ARG A 24 -7.68 6.51 -5.51
C ARG A 24 -8.15 7.14 -4.19
N ARG A 25 -7.93 6.43 -3.08
CA ARG A 25 -8.30 6.86 -1.72
C ARG A 25 -7.17 7.59 -1.00
N ARG A 26 -6.01 7.74 -1.64
CA ARG A 26 -4.87 8.45 -1.08
C ARG A 26 -5.19 9.96 -0.94
N PRO A 27 -5.25 10.50 0.29
CA PRO A 27 -5.86 11.80 0.53
C PRO A 27 -5.03 12.99 0.03
N ASP A 28 -3.70 12.94 0.14
CA ASP A 28 -2.79 13.97 -0.37
C ASP A 28 -2.89 14.10 -1.91
N GLN A 29 -2.94 12.97 -2.62
CA GLN A 29 -3.09 12.96 -4.07
C GLN A 29 -4.44 13.55 -4.51
N ARG A 30 -5.53 13.25 -3.79
CA ARG A 30 -6.86 13.79 -4.11
C ARG A 30 -6.96 15.29 -3.86
N LEU A 31 -6.36 15.78 -2.79
CA LEU A 31 -6.29 17.22 -2.49
C LEU A 31 -5.50 17.96 -3.57
N MET A 32 -4.39 17.38 -4.04
CA MET A 32 -3.60 17.94 -5.14
C MET A 32 -4.42 18.03 -6.43
N GLU A 33 -5.19 17.00 -6.78
CA GLU A 33 -6.06 17.01 -7.97
C GLU A 33 -7.18 18.05 -7.89
N ARG A 34 -7.65 18.37 -6.67
CA ARG A 34 -8.63 19.45 -6.42
C ARG A 34 -7.99 20.84 -6.36
N GLY A 35 -6.66 20.95 -6.50
CA GLY A 35 -5.91 22.20 -6.43
C GLY A 35 -5.67 22.73 -5.02
N LEU A 36 -5.91 21.91 -3.98
CA LEU A 36 -5.70 22.25 -2.57
C LEU A 36 -4.27 21.90 -2.14
N TRP A 37 -3.31 22.67 -2.65
CA TRP A 37 -1.88 22.36 -2.54
C TRP A 37 -1.33 22.40 -1.11
N GLU A 38 -1.75 23.37 -0.30
CA GLU A 38 -1.29 23.49 1.09
C GLU A 38 -1.77 22.31 1.94
N GLU A 39 -3.04 21.94 1.81
CA GLU A 39 -3.63 20.79 2.50
C GLU A 39 -2.99 19.48 2.04
N ALA A 40 -2.78 19.33 0.72
CA ALA A 40 -2.11 18.16 0.15
C ALA A 40 -0.70 17.96 0.75
N ASN A 41 0.08 19.03 0.87
CA ASN A 41 1.42 18.97 1.45
C ASN A 41 1.39 18.57 2.93
N LYS A 42 0.44 19.11 3.70
CA LYS A 42 0.26 18.75 5.12
C LYS A 42 -0.07 17.26 5.27
N VAL A 43 -1.08 16.80 4.55
CA VAL A 43 -1.52 15.39 4.60
C VAL A 43 -0.40 14.45 4.10
N LYS A 44 0.37 14.86 3.10
CA LYS A 44 1.53 14.10 2.62
C LYS A 44 2.54 13.87 3.74
N SER A 45 2.90 14.91 4.49
CA SER A 45 3.83 14.79 5.62
C SER A 45 3.28 13.83 6.69
N GLU A 46 1.99 13.94 7.03
CA GLU A 46 1.35 13.05 8.02
C GLU A 46 1.40 11.57 7.59
N VAL A 47 1.09 11.28 6.31
CA VAL A 47 1.14 9.90 5.77
C VAL A 47 2.57 9.36 5.75
N GLU A 48 3.55 10.15 5.31
CA GLU A 48 4.96 9.74 5.26
C GLU A 48 5.53 9.49 6.66
N ASP A 49 5.19 10.34 7.64
CA ASP A 49 5.62 10.18 9.02
C ASP A 49 5.00 8.94 9.68
N ARG A 50 3.71 8.68 9.43
CA ARG A 50 3.03 7.46 9.90
C ARG A 50 3.71 6.21 9.32
N GLN A 51 4.03 6.20 8.02
CA GLN A 51 4.76 5.09 7.40
C GLN A 51 6.15 4.91 8.02
N ARG A 52 6.87 6.01 8.29
CA ARG A 52 8.19 5.98 8.94
C ARG A 52 8.12 5.40 10.35
N VAL A 53 7.10 5.75 11.14
CA VAL A 53 6.88 5.20 12.48
C VAL A 53 6.58 3.71 12.42
N VAL A 54 5.70 3.27 11.52
CA VAL A 54 5.37 1.84 11.33
C VAL A 54 6.61 1.04 10.94
N ARG A 55 7.47 1.59 10.06
CA ARG A 55 8.73 0.93 9.68
C ARG A 55 9.67 0.78 10.86
N LYS A 56 9.93 1.85 11.62
CA LYS A 56 10.79 1.82 12.81
C LYS A 56 10.30 0.81 13.85
N LYS A 57 8.99 0.73 14.06
CA LYS A 57 8.41 -0.25 14.98
C LYS A 57 8.70 -1.68 14.53
N ARG A 58 8.52 -1.99 13.24
CA ARG A 58 8.83 -3.32 12.70
C ARG A 58 10.32 -3.66 12.81
N GLU A 59 11.20 -2.70 12.54
CA GLU A 59 12.66 -2.88 12.70
C GLU A 59 13.01 -3.22 14.16
N ALA A 60 12.43 -2.51 15.13
CA ALA A 60 12.61 -2.79 16.55
C ALA A 60 12.00 -4.13 17.00
N ASP A 61 10.83 -4.51 16.45
CA ASP A 61 10.19 -5.79 16.72
C ASP A 61 11.06 -6.96 16.20
N VAL A 62 11.70 -6.80 15.03
CA VAL A 62 12.65 -7.76 14.48
C VAL A 62 13.91 -7.87 15.35
N GLU A 63 14.49 -6.73 15.77
CA GLU A 63 15.66 -6.72 16.65
C GLU A 63 15.38 -7.42 18.00
N THR A 64 14.21 -7.14 18.58
CA THR A 64 13.74 -7.79 19.81
C THR A 64 13.55 -9.29 19.61
N ALA A 65 12.90 -9.70 18.51
CA ALA A 65 12.70 -11.12 18.20
C ALA A 65 14.05 -11.85 18.01
N MET A 66 15.03 -11.22 17.35
CA MET A 66 16.39 -11.76 17.22
C MET A 66 17.07 -11.94 18.57
N ALA A 67 16.98 -10.93 19.46
CA ALA A 67 17.57 -11.00 20.80
C ALA A 67 16.93 -12.09 21.68
N GLU A 68 15.61 -12.31 21.54
CA GLU A 68 14.86 -13.33 22.27
C GLU A 68 14.95 -14.74 21.63
N GLY A 69 15.63 -14.88 20.49
CA GLY A 69 15.70 -16.15 19.74
C GLY A 69 14.35 -16.59 19.14
N ARG A 70 13.41 -15.66 18.97
CA ARG A 70 12.09 -15.90 18.35
C ARG A 70 12.16 -15.73 16.83
N PRO A 71 11.23 -16.34 16.08
CA PRO A 71 11.13 -16.12 14.64
C PRO A 71 10.94 -14.63 14.34
N CYS A 72 11.79 -14.08 13.46
CA CYS A 72 11.70 -12.69 13.05
C CYS A 72 10.43 -12.49 12.20
N PRO A 73 9.52 -11.57 12.56
CA PRO A 73 8.36 -11.28 11.73
C PRO A 73 8.79 -10.58 10.44
N GLU A 74 8.73 -11.28 9.31
CA GLU A 74 8.98 -10.68 7.99
C GLU A 74 7.74 -9.91 7.50
N TYR A 75 7.93 -8.72 6.96
CA TYR A 75 6.84 -7.98 6.34
C TYR A 75 6.46 -8.64 5.01
N ALA A 76 5.24 -9.17 4.94
CA ALA A 76 4.69 -9.77 3.73
C ALA A 76 3.56 -8.90 3.13
N PRO A 77 3.54 -8.65 1.81
CA PRO A 77 2.42 -8.01 1.15
C PRO A 77 1.15 -8.89 1.22
N LEU A 78 -0.02 -8.24 1.26
CA LEU A 78 -1.29 -8.94 1.47
C LEU A 78 -1.69 -9.77 0.25
N TRP A 79 -1.65 -9.17 -0.94
CA TRP A 79 -2.20 -9.75 -2.18
C TRP A 79 -1.19 -10.54 -3.02
N PHE A 80 0.09 -10.47 -2.65
CA PHE A 80 1.18 -11.10 -3.38
C PHE A 80 2.04 -11.93 -2.43
N GLU A 81 2.72 -12.92 -2.98
CA GLU A 81 3.72 -13.72 -2.30
C GLU A 81 5.06 -13.59 -3.01
N LYS A 82 6.12 -13.41 -2.23
CA LYS A 82 7.48 -13.35 -2.74
C LYS A 82 7.98 -14.78 -2.95
N THR A 83 8.32 -15.12 -4.18
CA THR A 83 8.85 -16.44 -4.55
C THR A 83 10.05 -16.29 -5.49
N GLN A 84 10.71 -17.40 -5.82
CA GLN A 84 11.80 -17.44 -6.77
C GLN A 84 11.32 -18.06 -8.09
N ASP A 85 11.60 -17.38 -9.20
CA ASP A 85 11.33 -17.91 -10.53
C ASP A 85 12.23 -19.12 -10.81
N GLU A 86 11.62 -20.24 -11.22
CA GLU A 86 12.30 -21.49 -11.51
C GLU A 86 13.27 -21.38 -12.69
N TYR A 87 13.01 -20.49 -13.65
CA TYR A 87 13.81 -20.37 -14.86
C TYR A 87 14.93 -19.35 -14.74
N THR A 88 14.65 -18.18 -14.15
CA THR A 88 15.63 -17.09 -14.05
C THR A 88 16.33 -17.02 -12.70
N GLY A 89 15.81 -17.70 -11.68
CA GLY A 89 16.28 -17.58 -10.30
C GLY A 89 15.97 -16.22 -9.66
N ALA A 90 15.23 -15.34 -10.35
CA ALA A 90 14.91 -14.01 -9.87
C ALA A 90 13.82 -14.05 -8.78
N VAL A 91 13.86 -13.09 -7.87
CA VAL A 91 12.80 -12.89 -6.89
C VAL A 91 11.60 -12.24 -7.58
N ILE A 92 10.48 -12.96 -7.63
CA ILE A 92 9.22 -12.51 -8.23
C ILE A 92 8.12 -12.39 -7.18
N HIS A 93 7.07 -11.63 -7.51
CA HIS A 93 5.87 -11.50 -6.68
C HIS A 93 4.69 -12.14 -7.42
N VAL A 94 4.20 -13.25 -6.89
CA VAL A 94 3.08 -14.00 -7.48
C VAL A 94 1.78 -13.57 -6.81
N PHE A 95 0.76 -13.34 -7.63
CA PHE A 95 -0.56 -12.94 -7.15
C PHE A 95 -1.26 -14.11 -6.43
N LYS A 96 -1.81 -13.86 -5.25
CA LYS A 96 -2.47 -14.88 -4.41
C LYS A 96 -3.89 -15.25 -4.86
N ASN A 97 -4.43 -14.60 -5.89
CA ASN A 97 -5.82 -14.76 -6.35
C ASN A 97 -6.91 -14.30 -5.37
N GLU A 98 -6.56 -13.68 -4.25
CA GLU A 98 -7.54 -13.32 -3.21
C GLU A 98 -8.16 -11.91 -3.38
N TYR A 99 -7.49 -10.99 -4.07
CA TYR A 99 -7.93 -9.58 -4.13
C TYR A 99 -9.33 -9.44 -4.76
N TRP A 100 -9.55 -10.09 -5.90
CA TRP A 100 -10.81 -9.98 -6.62
C TRP A 100 -11.96 -10.66 -5.87
N ASP A 101 -11.70 -11.75 -5.16
CA ASP A 101 -12.69 -12.40 -4.31
C ASP A 101 -13.10 -11.52 -3.12
N CYS A 102 -12.12 -10.85 -2.48
CA CYS A 102 -12.38 -9.84 -1.46
C CYS A 102 -13.16 -8.64 -2.03
N LYS A 103 -12.79 -8.16 -3.22
CA LYS A 103 -13.48 -7.07 -3.93
C LYS A 103 -14.95 -7.41 -4.17
N ASN A 104 -15.23 -8.60 -4.71
CA ASN A 104 -16.59 -9.06 -5.02
C ASN A 104 -17.47 -9.19 -3.76
N LYS A 105 -16.86 -9.53 -2.62
CA LYS A 105 -17.55 -9.62 -1.32
C LYS A 105 -17.63 -8.29 -0.57
N GLY A 106 -16.86 -7.28 -0.98
CA GLY A 106 -16.66 -6.05 -0.22
C GLY A 106 -15.94 -6.25 1.12
N ASP A 107 -15.21 -7.36 1.28
CA ASP A 107 -14.53 -7.69 2.54
C ASP A 107 -13.09 -7.16 2.53
N TRP A 108 -12.89 -6.08 3.28
CA TRP A 108 -11.60 -5.41 3.43
C TRP A 108 -11.01 -5.52 4.83
N ASN A 109 -11.51 -6.43 5.67
CA ASN A 109 -11.07 -6.56 7.07
C ASN A 109 -9.56 -6.84 7.21
N ARG A 110 -8.95 -7.43 6.19
CA ARG A 110 -7.51 -7.72 6.14
C ARG A 110 -6.67 -6.51 5.71
N CYS A 111 -7.29 -5.47 5.15
CA CYS A 111 -6.58 -4.29 4.68
C CYS A 111 -6.15 -3.41 5.87
N PRO A 112 -4.85 -3.11 6.01
CA PRO A 112 -4.40 -2.19 7.05
C PRO A 112 -4.86 -0.76 6.74
N ASN A 113 -5.07 0.04 7.78
CA ASN A 113 -5.26 1.47 7.60
C ASN A 113 -3.91 2.18 7.40
N LEU A 114 -3.71 2.71 6.19
CA LEU A 114 -2.46 3.38 5.78
C LEU A 114 -2.45 4.90 6.03
N TRP A 115 -3.58 5.53 6.36
CA TRP A 115 -3.70 6.97 6.61
C TRP A 115 -4.54 7.31 7.85
#